data_AF-A0A960LRE1-F1
#
_entry.id   AF-A0A960LRE1-F1
#
_cell.length_a   1.000
_cell.length_b   1.000
_cell.length_c   1.000
_cell.angle_alpha   90.00
_cell.angle_beta   90.00
_cell.angle_gamma   90.00
#
_symmetry.space_group_name_H-M   'P 1'
#
loop_
_entity.id
_entity.type
_entity.pdbx_description
1 polymer ?
#
loop_
_entity_poly.entity_id
_entity_poly.type
_entity_poly.pdbx_seq_one_letter_code
_entity_poly.pdbx_strand_id
1 'polypeptide(L)'
;MPEAVSENPTVTGKELTMQRYLAIAITLISLLSLPVGAQEKKRTLQEIYNDAVKEFNAGEYESALEGFQTFLKHQPNYPYARAYVAQCQQKIRAGGKPKETLEAKLATLVVPSVNFEKSSLALVFEFLTQKSEELSGGKVVANFIYKGSDEMKQNSVVSLSLRNAPFTDVIRYVGQLTNTVFTYEEFAVVATPVGTASASPATATQSASLESKFDSNELKPIPPANADPFSKR
;
A
#
# COMPACT_ATOMS: atom_id res chain seq x y z
N MET A 1 17.40 -33.48 -90.69
CA MET A 1 18.19 -34.21 -89.68
C MET A 1 18.64 -33.20 -88.63
N PRO A 2 18.60 -33.47 -87.32
CA PRO A 2 17.46 -33.69 -86.42
C PRO A 2 17.28 -32.59 -85.34
N GLU A 3 16.14 -32.68 -84.61
CA GLU A 3 15.82 -32.29 -83.19
C GLU A 3 16.21 -30.91 -82.60
N ALA A 4 15.25 -30.08 -82.17
CA ALA A 4 14.46 -30.05 -80.91
C ALA A 4 14.98 -28.91 -79.98
N VAL A 5 14.23 -27.81 -79.75
CA VAL A 5 13.12 -27.55 -78.80
C VAL A 5 13.60 -27.15 -77.37
N SER A 6 12.91 -26.13 -76.82
CA SER A 6 12.87 -25.65 -75.41
C SER A 6 14.09 -24.86 -74.92
N GLU A 7 14.01 -23.74 -74.18
CA GLU A 7 12.91 -23.02 -73.51
C GLU A 7 13.42 -21.63 -73.07
N ASN A 8 12.61 -20.58 -73.30
CA ASN A 8 12.34 -19.36 -72.50
C ASN A 8 13.40 -18.75 -71.53
N PRO A 9 13.63 -17.42 -71.55
CA PRO A 9 14.03 -16.68 -70.34
C PRO A 9 12.83 -16.10 -69.58
N THR A 10 12.48 -16.81 -68.51
CA THR A 10 12.38 -16.32 -67.12
C THR A 10 11.99 -14.86 -66.80
N VAL A 11 10.94 -14.78 -65.97
CA VAL A 11 10.83 -14.03 -64.69
C VAL A 11 10.08 -12.68 -64.73
N THR A 12 8.77 -12.83 -64.58
CA THR A 12 7.86 -12.09 -63.70
C THR A 12 8.49 -11.65 -62.37
N GLY A 13 8.30 -10.39 -61.98
CA GLY A 13 8.58 -9.94 -60.61
C GLY A 13 8.14 -8.51 -60.37
N LYS A 14 6.87 -8.33 -59.97
CA LYS A 14 6.33 -7.07 -59.45
C LYS A 14 7.08 -6.74 -58.17
N GLU A 15 7.84 -5.65 -58.14
CA GLU A 15 8.25 -4.94 -56.93
C GLU A 15 8.84 -3.57 -57.31
N LEU A 16 8.60 -2.59 -56.44
CA LEU A 16 9.34 -1.34 -56.32
C LEU A 16 9.24 -0.33 -57.48
N THR A 17 8.46 0.73 -57.28
CA THR A 17 9.04 2.01 -56.77
C THR A 17 7.95 3.06 -56.57
N MET A 18 7.44 3.09 -55.33
CA MET A 18 6.83 4.28 -54.71
C MET A 18 7.83 5.43 -54.71
N GLN A 19 7.87 6.27 -55.76
CA GLN A 19 8.75 7.44 -55.78
C GLN A 19 8.12 8.67 -56.45
N ARG A 20 6.79 8.81 -56.37
CA ARG A 20 6.03 9.95 -56.91
C ARG A 20 4.88 10.46 -56.03
N TYR A 21 4.88 10.14 -54.74
CA TYR A 21 3.95 10.71 -53.75
C TYR A 21 4.65 11.71 -52.82
N LEU A 22 5.37 12.66 -53.43
CA LEU A 22 5.98 13.80 -52.73
C LEU A 22 5.32 15.09 -53.20
N ALA A 23 4.04 15.26 -52.88
CA ALA A 23 3.37 16.54 -52.75
C ALA A 23 2.01 16.31 -52.09
N ILE A 24 1.71 17.11 -51.05
CA ILE A 24 0.44 17.18 -50.32
C ILE A 24 0.26 16.08 -49.24
N ALA A 25 1.23 16.05 -48.30
CA ALA A 25 1.07 15.44 -46.99
C ALA A 25 0.88 16.55 -45.93
N ILE A 26 -0.23 17.28 -45.96
CA ILE A 26 -0.66 18.13 -44.83
C ILE A 26 -2.20 18.11 -44.77
N THR A 27 -2.76 17.01 -44.28
CA THR A 27 -4.15 16.95 -43.81
C THR A 27 -4.23 16.07 -42.57
N LEU A 28 -4.41 16.73 -41.43
CA LEU A 28 -4.99 16.24 -40.17
C LEU A 28 -4.49 14.90 -39.63
N ILE A 29 -3.30 14.93 -39.01
CA ILE A 29 -3.09 14.14 -37.79
C ILE A 29 -3.69 14.98 -36.66
N SER A 30 -4.99 14.78 -36.39
CA SER A 30 -5.61 15.25 -35.17
C SER A 30 -4.94 14.54 -34.01
N LEU A 31 -4.04 15.28 -33.39
CA LEU A 31 -3.37 14.99 -32.13
C LEU A 31 -4.44 14.69 -31.08
N LEU A 32 -4.68 13.39 -30.82
CA LEU A 32 -5.53 12.95 -29.71
C LEU A 32 -4.73 13.11 -28.41
N SER A 33 -4.57 14.35 -27.96
CA SER A 33 -4.14 14.68 -26.62
C SER A 33 -5.24 14.21 -25.65
N LEU A 34 -5.10 12.99 -25.15
CA LEU A 34 -5.79 12.60 -23.93
C LEU A 34 -5.38 13.62 -22.85
N PRO A 35 -6.32 14.31 -22.18
CA PRO A 35 -5.98 14.94 -20.93
C PRO A 35 -5.61 13.79 -19.99
N VAL A 36 -4.32 13.66 -19.67
CA VAL A 36 -3.91 12.97 -18.45
C VAL A 36 -4.53 13.78 -17.33
N GLY A 37 -5.75 13.40 -16.96
CA GLY A 37 -6.42 13.84 -15.75
C GLY A 37 -5.67 13.22 -14.58
N ALA A 38 -4.49 13.75 -14.29
CA ALA A 38 -3.92 13.67 -12.96
C ALA A 38 -4.90 14.42 -12.06
N GLN A 39 -5.86 13.68 -11.50
CA GLN A 39 -6.69 14.15 -10.41
C GLN A 39 -5.74 14.43 -9.25
N GLU A 40 -5.21 15.65 -9.17
CA GLU A 40 -4.59 16.19 -7.97
C GLU A 40 -5.66 16.16 -6.89
N LYS A 41 -5.67 15.10 -6.09
CA LYS A 41 -6.51 15.01 -4.90
C LYS A 41 -6.11 16.19 -4.02
N LYS A 42 -6.94 17.24 -4.00
CA LYS A 42 -6.72 18.44 -3.17
C LYS A 42 -6.55 17.98 -1.72
N ARG A 43 -5.30 17.95 -1.24
CA ARG A 43 -5.01 17.62 0.15
C ARG A 43 -5.60 18.70 1.03
N THR A 44 -6.40 18.29 1.99
CA THR A 44 -6.93 19.18 3.01
C THR A 44 -5.80 19.66 3.91
N LEU A 45 -5.97 20.84 4.48
CA LEU A 45 -4.99 21.42 5.41
C LEU A 45 -4.76 20.52 6.64
N GLN A 46 -5.80 19.77 7.06
CA GLN A 46 -5.70 18.78 8.14
C GLN A 46 -4.92 17.53 7.72
N GLU A 47 -5.08 17.04 6.49
CA GLU A 47 -4.27 15.94 5.95
C GLU A 47 -2.78 16.33 5.92
N ILE A 48 -2.45 17.56 5.49
CA ILE A 48 -1.05 18.05 5.50
C ILE A 48 -0.45 18.01 6.91
N TYR A 49 -1.21 18.42 7.93
CA TYR A 49 -0.75 18.35 9.31
C TYR A 49 -0.58 16.92 9.80
N ASN A 50 -1.55 16.05 9.53
CA ASN A 50 -1.52 14.65 9.97
C ASN A 50 -0.37 13.89 9.31
N ASP A 51 -0.12 14.14 8.02
CA ASP A 51 1.00 13.56 7.27
C ASP A 51 2.33 14.02 7.87
N ALA A 52 2.49 15.32 8.14
CA ALA A 52 3.71 15.86 8.77
C ALA A 52 3.96 15.30 10.18
N VAL A 53 2.90 15.09 10.98
CA VAL A 53 3.00 14.41 12.29
C VAL A 53 3.43 12.96 12.13
N LYS A 54 2.89 12.26 11.13
CA LYS A 54 3.28 10.88 10.82
C LYS A 54 4.76 10.80 10.45
N GLU A 55 5.24 11.68 9.58
CA GLU A 55 6.66 11.78 9.18
C GLU A 55 7.56 12.11 10.37
N PHE A 56 7.14 13.03 11.24
CA PHE A 56 7.87 13.36 12.47
C PHE A 56 8.06 12.14 13.37
N ASN A 57 6.99 11.36 13.56
CA ASN A 57 7.01 10.14 14.36
C ASN A 57 7.84 9.03 13.69
N ALA A 58 7.92 9.02 12.35
CA ALA A 58 8.80 8.15 11.58
C ALA A 58 10.28 8.57 11.64
N GLY A 59 10.60 9.72 12.23
CA GLY A 59 11.96 10.26 12.27
C GLY A 59 12.39 10.93 10.96
N GLU A 60 11.46 11.11 10.02
CA GLU A 60 11.67 11.84 8.78
C GLU A 60 11.56 13.35 9.04
N TYR A 61 12.47 13.87 9.85
CA TYR A 61 12.39 15.24 10.37
C TYR A 61 12.47 16.30 9.28
N GLU A 62 13.13 16.02 8.15
CA GLU A 62 13.22 16.93 7.00
C GLU A 62 11.88 17.03 6.26
N SER A 63 11.26 15.90 5.90
CA SER A 63 9.92 15.85 5.29
C SER A 63 8.87 16.50 6.20
N ALA A 64 8.89 16.12 7.48
CA ALA A 64 7.96 16.66 8.48
C ALA A 64 8.08 18.19 8.59
N LEU A 65 9.31 18.72 8.59
CA LEU A 65 9.57 20.15 8.64
C LEU A 65 8.91 20.88 7.46
N GLU A 66 9.02 20.33 6.24
CA GLU A 66 8.39 20.89 5.05
C GLU A 66 6.86 20.87 5.15
N GLY A 67 6.29 19.75 5.60
CA GLY A 67 4.84 19.61 5.82
C GLY A 67 4.29 20.63 6.82
N PHE A 68 4.96 20.80 7.97
CA PHE A 68 4.57 21.80 8.96
C PHE A 68 4.76 23.24 8.47
N GLN A 69 5.82 23.53 7.71
CA GLN A 69 6.00 24.86 7.11
C GLN A 69 4.89 25.17 6.10
N THR A 70 4.50 24.18 5.28
CA THR A 70 3.40 24.31 4.34
C THR A 70 2.08 24.57 5.07
N PHE A 71 1.82 23.85 6.17
CA PHE A 71 0.67 24.12 7.05
C PHE A 71 0.67 25.54 7.61
N LEU A 72 1.82 26.02 8.12
CA LEU A 72 1.97 27.34 8.73
C LEU A 72 1.82 28.50 7.72
N LYS A 73 2.02 28.28 6.41
CA LYS A 73 1.70 29.30 5.38
C LYS A 73 0.23 29.70 5.40
N HIS A 74 -0.65 28.78 5.77
CA HIS A 74 -2.09 29.00 5.84
C HIS A 74 -2.57 29.32 7.26
N GLN A 75 -1.96 28.71 8.28
CA GLN A 75 -2.25 28.97 9.69
C GLN A 75 -0.99 29.43 10.46
N PRO A 76 -0.52 30.67 10.27
CA PRO A 76 0.77 31.12 10.79
C PRO A 76 0.86 31.16 12.32
N ASN A 77 -0.29 31.26 13.00
CA ASN A 77 -0.35 31.33 14.47
C ASN A 77 -0.76 30.01 15.13
N TYR A 78 -0.65 28.87 14.43
CA TYR A 78 -1.00 27.58 15.01
C TYR A 78 0.13 27.08 15.95
N PRO A 79 -0.08 27.04 17.28
CA PRO A 79 1.01 26.84 18.24
C PRO A 79 1.67 25.46 18.13
N TYR A 80 0.88 24.41 17.86
CA TYR A 80 1.40 23.04 17.77
C TYR A 80 2.34 22.84 16.58
N ALA A 81 1.99 23.33 15.38
CA ALA A 81 2.87 23.21 14.21
C ALA A 81 4.19 23.98 14.39
N ARG A 82 4.18 25.14 15.06
CA ARG A 82 5.40 25.88 15.40
C ARG A 82 6.29 25.10 16.37
N ALA A 83 5.69 24.43 17.36
CA ALA A 83 6.42 23.57 18.28
C ALA A 83 7.07 22.39 17.53
N TYR A 84 6.35 21.74 16.61
CA TYR A 84 6.90 20.67 15.79
C TYR A 84 8.04 21.13 14.88
N VAL A 85 7.94 22.30 14.25
CA VAL A 85 9.04 22.89 13.45
C VAL A 85 10.31 23.03 14.28
N ALA A 86 10.21 23.56 15.51
CA ALA A 86 11.35 23.69 16.40
C ALA A 86 11.96 22.33 16.77
N GLN A 87 11.12 21.32 17.04
CA GLN A 87 11.56 19.96 17.33
C GLN A 87 12.24 19.29 16.13
N CYS A 88 11.68 19.45 14.91
CA CYS A 88 12.30 18.95 13.68
C CYS A 88 13.70 19.54 13.49
N GLN A 89 13.83 20.86 13.61
CA GLN A 89 15.12 21.55 13.49
C GLN A 89 16.13 21.06 14.52
N GLN A 90 15.71 20.86 15.78
CA GLN A 90 16.58 20.31 16.81
C GLN A 90 17.05 18.89 16.46
N LYS A 91 16.14 18.02 16.01
CA LYS A 91 16.44 16.63 15.65
C LYS A 91 17.34 16.53 14.41
N ILE A 92 17.12 17.36 13.39
CA ILE A 92 17.98 17.45 12.20
C ILE A 92 19.40 17.85 12.62
N ARG A 93 19.55 18.89 13.45
CA ARG A 93 20.87 19.33 13.97
C ARG A 93 21.55 18.27 14.81
N ALA A 94 20.77 17.47 15.55
CA ALA A 94 21.26 16.35 16.33
C ALA A 94 21.61 15.11 15.48
N GLY A 95 21.49 15.18 14.15
CA GLY A 95 21.74 14.05 13.26
C GLY A 95 20.70 12.93 13.39
N GLY A 96 19.46 13.29 13.75
CA GLY A 96 18.34 12.36 13.84
C GLY A 96 18.11 11.66 12.51
N LYS A 97 18.39 10.36 12.47
CA LYS A 97 18.12 9.51 11.31
C LYS A 97 16.65 9.06 11.33
N PRO A 98 16.04 8.77 10.17
CA PRO A 98 14.75 8.10 10.11
C PRO A 98 14.75 6.86 11.01
N LYS A 99 13.67 6.67 11.78
CA LYS A 99 13.49 5.46 12.56
C LYS A 99 13.36 4.33 11.54
N GLU A 100 14.25 3.35 11.61
CA GLU A 100 14.23 2.23 10.68
C GLU A 100 13.00 1.37 10.96
N THR A 101 11.93 1.60 10.18
CA THR A 101 10.64 0.95 10.36
C THR A 101 10.72 -0.53 9.97
N LEU A 102 9.85 -1.36 10.55
CA LEU A 102 9.72 -2.76 10.14
C LEU A 102 9.50 -2.88 8.63
N GLU A 103 8.65 -2.02 8.06
CA GLU A 103 8.39 -1.96 6.63
C GLU A 103 9.66 -1.70 5.81
N ALA A 104 10.46 -0.69 6.20
CA ALA A 104 11.72 -0.38 5.52
C ALA A 104 12.68 -1.56 5.58
N LYS A 105 12.80 -2.23 6.73
CA LYS A 105 13.63 -3.44 6.87
C LYS A 105 13.16 -4.55 5.96
N LEU A 106 11.86 -4.83 5.92
CA LEU A 106 11.28 -5.87 5.07
C LEU A 106 11.41 -5.51 3.58
N ALA A 107 11.32 -4.24 3.21
CA ALA A 107 11.46 -3.79 1.82
C ALA A 107 12.87 -4.07 1.26
N THR A 108 13.91 -4.13 2.10
CA THR A 108 15.26 -4.49 1.66
C THR A 108 15.43 -5.98 1.36
N LEU A 109 14.52 -6.83 1.84
CA LEU A 109 14.61 -8.27 1.65
C LEU A 109 14.05 -8.67 0.28
N VAL A 110 14.80 -9.48 -0.45
CA VAL A 110 14.38 -10.02 -1.76
C VAL A 110 14.18 -11.52 -1.63
N VAL A 111 12.99 -11.98 -1.99
CA VAL A 111 12.61 -13.40 -2.00
C VAL A 111 13.01 -13.99 -3.36
N PRO A 112 13.98 -14.93 -3.42
CA PRO A 112 14.46 -15.46 -4.70
C PRO A 112 13.36 -16.17 -5.49
N SER A 113 12.53 -16.95 -4.80
CA SER A 113 11.38 -17.63 -5.37
C SER A 113 10.39 -17.96 -4.26
N VAL A 114 9.10 -17.83 -4.57
CA VAL A 114 7.99 -18.29 -3.74
C VAL A 114 6.95 -18.94 -4.63
N ASN A 115 6.44 -20.10 -4.20
CA ASN A 115 5.36 -20.81 -4.88
C ASN A 115 4.39 -21.31 -3.81
N PHE A 116 3.20 -20.71 -3.77
CA PHE A 116 2.07 -21.19 -3.00
C PHE A 116 1.10 -21.87 -3.94
N GLU A 117 0.71 -23.10 -3.61
CA GLU A 117 -0.27 -23.88 -4.36
C GLU A 117 -1.40 -24.25 -3.42
N LYS A 118 -2.49 -23.47 -3.48
CA LYS A 118 -3.66 -23.62 -2.59
C LYS A 118 -3.27 -23.67 -1.10
N SER A 119 -2.27 -22.88 -0.71
CA SER A 119 -1.78 -22.84 0.67
C SER A 119 -2.70 -21.97 1.53
N SER A 120 -3.02 -22.41 2.75
CA SER A 120 -3.82 -21.60 3.67
C SER A 120 -3.07 -20.36 4.13
N LEU A 121 -3.80 -19.28 4.43
CA LEU A 121 -3.21 -18.02 4.90
C LEU A 121 -2.39 -18.21 6.18
N ALA A 122 -2.79 -19.14 7.06
CA ALA A 122 -2.01 -19.55 8.22
C ALA A 122 -0.59 -20.03 7.86
N LEU A 123 -0.48 -20.94 6.89
CA LEU A 123 0.81 -21.46 6.41
C LEU A 123 1.61 -20.39 5.67
N VAL A 124 0.94 -19.49 4.93
CA VAL A 124 1.60 -18.36 4.28
C VAL A 124 2.24 -17.44 5.32
N PHE A 125 1.56 -17.12 6.42
CA PHE A 125 2.13 -16.29 7.48
C PHE A 125 3.32 -16.96 8.17
N GLU A 126 3.23 -18.25 8.46
CA GLU A 126 4.34 -19.01 9.03
C GLU A 126 5.56 -19.00 8.10
N PHE A 127 5.35 -19.27 6.81
CA PHE A 127 6.40 -19.21 5.80
C PHE A 127 7.03 -17.82 5.70
N LEU A 128 6.22 -16.75 5.70
CA LEU A 128 6.72 -15.38 5.62
C LEU A 128 7.53 -15.03 6.87
N THR A 129 7.06 -15.38 8.08
CA THR A 129 7.82 -15.20 9.32
C THR A 129 9.21 -15.85 9.19
N GLN A 130 9.24 -17.13 8.84
CA GLN A 130 10.49 -17.89 8.69
C GLN A 130 11.40 -17.29 7.61
N LYS A 131 10.85 -16.89 6.46
CA LYS A 131 11.63 -16.29 5.38
C LYS A 131 12.18 -14.92 5.71
N SER A 132 11.46 -14.12 6.49
CA SER A 132 12.00 -12.83 6.96
C SER A 132 13.21 -13.01 7.86
N GLU A 133 13.19 -14.02 8.73
CA GLU A 133 14.31 -14.37 9.61
C GLU A 133 15.50 -14.88 8.80
N GLU A 134 15.28 -15.84 7.89
CA GLU A 134 16.33 -16.42 7.04
C GLU A 134 17.02 -15.36 6.17
N LEU A 135 16.24 -14.54 5.45
CA LEU A 135 16.77 -13.54 4.52
C LEU A 135 17.45 -12.38 5.23
N SER A 136 17.04 -12.07 6.46
CA SER A 136 17.68 -11.03 7.27
C SER A 136 18.88 -11.54 8.08
N GLY A 137 19.12 -12.85 8.10
CA GLY A 137 20.12 -13.47 8.97
C GLY A 137 19.79 -13.31 10.45
N GLY A 138 18.52 -13.41 10.82
CA GLY A 138 18.01 -13.28 12.19
C GLY A 138 17.81 -11.84 12.69
N LYS A 139 18.09 -10.83 11.85
CA LYS A 139 17.98 -9.41 12.25
C LYS A 139 16.54 -8.91 12.29
N VAL A 140 15.66 -9.53 11.50
CA VAL A 140 14.27 -9.13 11.33
C VAL A 140 13.41 -10.39 11.35
N VAL A 141 12.50 -10.45 12.31
CA VAL A 141 11.48 -11.51 12.37
C VAL A 141 10.12 -10.83 12.29
N ALA A 142 9.44 -11.01 11.16
CA ALA A 142 8.12 -10.44 10.96
C ALA A 142 7.08 -11.22 11.78
N ASN A 143 6.41 -10.55 12.70
CA ASN A 143 5.26 -11.11 13.41
C ASN A 143 3.96 -10.73 12.68
N PHE A 144 3.14 -11.71 12.29
CA PHE A 144 1.87 -11.45 11.59
C PHE A 144 0.68 -11.61 12.54
N ILE A 145 -0.10 -10.54 12.69
CA ILE A 145 -1.33 -10.52 13.50
C ILE A 145 -2.53 -10.48 12.56
N TYR A 146 -3.40 -11.47 12.65
CA TYR A 146 -4.64 -11.52 11.85
C TYR A 146 -5.83 -11.02 12.66
N LYS A 147 -6.58 -10.06 12.11
CA LYS A 147 -7.78 -9.46 12.76
C LYS A 147 -9.11 -10.11 12.33
N GLY A 148 -9.09 -11.15 11.51
CA GLY A 148 -10.28 -11.95 11.18
C GLY A 148 -10.44 -13.18 12.08
N SER A 149 -11.44 -14.02 11.79
CA SER A 149 -11.61 -15.29 12.51
C SER A 149 -10.57 -16.34 12.11
N ASP A 150 -10.22 -17.24 13.04
CA ASP A 150 -9.30 -18.35 12.75
C ASP A 150 -9.80 -19.24 11.60
N GLU A 151 -11.12 -19.43 11.47
CA GLU A 151 -11.71 -20.17 10.35
C GLU A 151 -11.41 -19.51 9.00
N MET A 152 -11.53 -18.18 8.90
CA MET A 152 -11.16 -17.47 7.67
C MET A 152 -9.67 -17.60 7.39
N LYS A 153 -8.82 -17.53 8.42
CA LYS A 153 -7.36 -17.69 8.30
C LYS A 153 -6.97 -19.07 7.77
N GLN A 154 -7.68 -20.12 8.17
CA GLN A 154 -7.40 -21.49 7.72
C GLN A 154 -8.01 -21.80 6.34
N ASN A 155 -9.20 -21.29 6.05
CA ASN A 155 -9.91 -21.58 4.80
C ASN A 155 -9.53 -20.66 3.63
N SER A 156 -8.92 -19.49 3.89
CA SER A 156 -8.43 -18.60 2.83
C SER A 156 -7.20 -19.20 2.17
N VAL A 157 -7.36 -19.70 0.95
CA VAL A 157 -6.29 -20.30 0.17
C VAL A 157 -5.65 -19.31 -0.78
N VAL A 158 -4.33 -19.39 -0.90
CA VAL A 158 -3.52 -18.54 -1.76
C VAL A 158 -2.81 -19.43 -2.78
N SER A 159 -2.87 -19.02 -4.05
CA SER A 159 -2.05 -19.57 -5.12
C SER A 159 -1.28 -18.45 -5.77
N LEU A 160 0.04 -18.46 -5.64
CA LEU A 160 0.91 -17.35 -6.04
C LEU A 160 2.29 -17.90 -6.38
N SER A 161 2.82 -17.54 -7.54
CA SER A 161 4.18 -17.87 -7.94
C SER A 161 4.91 -16.60 -8.32
N LEU A 162 5.98 -16.28 -7.58
CA LEU A 162 6.81 -15.09 -7.81
C LEU A 162 8.28 -15.49 -7.79
N ARG A 163 9.09 -14.76 -8.55
CA ARG A 163 10.55 -14.91 -8.59
C ARG A 163 11.20 -13.55 -8.42
N ASN A 164 12.28 -13.52 -7.66
CA ASN A 164 13.07 -12.33 -7.37
C ASN A 164 12.21 -11.13 -6.97
N ALA A 165 11.31 -11.35 -6.01
CA ALA A 165 10.31 -10.36 -5.61
C ALA A 165 10.70 -9.71 -4.28
N PRO A 166 10.53 -8.38 -4.12
CA PRO A 166 10.63 -7.73 -2.82
C PRO A 166 9.67 -8.36 -1.80
N PHE A 167 10.10 -8.51 -0.56
CA PHE A 167 9.29 -9.17 0.48
C PHE A 167 7.97 -8.44 0.74
N THR A 168 7.97 -7.11 0.69
CA THR A 168 6.77 -6.27 0.78
C THR A 168 5.80 -6.50 -0.38
N ASP A 169 6.30 -6.75 -1.59
CA ASP A 169 5.46 -7.11 -2.73
C ASP A 169 4.81 -8.48 -2.56
N VAL A 170 5.53 -9.47 -2.00
CA VAL A 170 4.93 -10.77 -1.69
C VAL A 170 3.75 -10.61 -0.73
N ILE A 171 3.92 -9.84 0.36
CA ILE A 171 2.84 -9.53 1.31
C ILE A 171 1.67 -8.84 0.60
N ARG A 172 1.96 -7.83 -0.22
CA ARG A 172 0.95 -7.08 -0.97
C ARG A 172 0.13 -8.00 -1.89
N TYR A 173 0.79 -8.89 -2.63
CA TYR A 173 0.10 -9.84 -3.52
C TYR A 173 -0.75 -10.85 -2.75
N VAL A 174 -0.26 -11.37 -1.62
CA VAL A 174 -1.06 -12.21 -0.71
C VAL A 174 -2.33 -11.45 -0.27
N GLY A 175 -2.19 -10.17 0.06
CA GLY A 175 -3.32 -9.32 0.47
C GLY A 175 -4.34 -9.12 -0.64
N GLN A 176 -3.87 -8.90 -1.87
CA GLN A 176 -4.74 -8.79 -3.03
C GLN A 176 -5.52 -10.07 -3.31
N LEU A 177 -4.89 -11.24 -3.16
CA LEU A 177 -5.53 -12.54 -3.40
C LEU A 177 -6.51 -12.96 -2.30
N THR A 178 -6.25 -12.53 -1.05
CA THR A 178 -7.09 -12.87 0.11
C THR A 178 -8.04 -11.76 0.52
N ASN A 179 -8.09 -10.67 -0.25
CA ASN A 179 -8.84 -9.47 0.09
C ASN A 179 -8.54 -9.02 1.54
N THR A 180 -7.25 -8.87 1.85
CA THR A 180 -6.72 -8.51 3.17
C THR A 180 -5.80 -7.30 3.05
N VAL A 181 -6.01 -6.30 3.88
CA VAL A 181 -5.17 -5.11 3.98
C VAL A 181 -4.11 -5.34 5.04
N PHE A 182 -2.84 -5.16 4.66
CA PHE A 182 -1.71 -5.21 5.58
C PHE A 182 -1.30 -3.82 6.03
N THR A 183 -1.07 -3.66 7.33
CA THR A 183 -0.53 -2.44 7.94
C THR A 183 0.73 -2.79 8.72
N TYR A 184 1.80 -2.04 8.52
CA TYR A 184 3.06 -2.24 9.24
C TYR A 184 3.05 -1.41 10.52
N GLU A 185 3.16 -2.10 11.65
CA GLU A 185 3.39 -1.49 12.96
C GLU A 185 4.85 -1.67 13.37
N GLU A 186 5.24 -1.13 14.53
CA GLU A 186 6.63 -1.13 14.99
C GLU A 186 7.24 -2.55 15.12
N PHE A 187 6.42 -3.53 15.53
CA PHE A 187 6.84 -4.90 15.82
C PHE A 187 6.01 -5.98 15.12
N ALA A 188 5.01 -5.60 14.31
CA ALA A 188 4.12 -6.57 13.70
C ALA A 188 3.56 -6.06 12.37
N VAL A 189 3.20 -7.00 11.51
CA VAL A 189 2.40 -6.77 10.31
C VAL A 189 0.97 -7.19 10.64
N VAL A 190 0.06 -6.23 10.64
CA VAL A 190 -1.35 -6.44 10.96
C VAL A 190 -2.14 -6.69 9.68
N ALA A 191 -2.80 -7.83 9.61
CA ALA A 191 -3.60 -8.29 8.49
C ALA A 191 -5.09 -8.14 8.82
N THR A 192 -5.78 -7.24 8.09
CA THR A 192 -7.21 -6.97 8.29
C THR A 192 -8.00 -7.39 7.05
N PRO A 193 -8.87 -8.42 7.13
CA PRO A 193 -9.68 -8.84 5.99
C PRO A 193 -10.70 -7.76 5.63
N VAL A 194 -10.75 -7.37 4.36
CA VAL A 194 -11.68 -6.37 3.83
C VAL A 194 -12.87 -7.07 3.18
N GLY A 195 -13.73 -7.67 4.01
CA GLY A 195 -14.97 -8.31 3.55
C GLY A 195 -15.29 -9.59 4.29
N THR A 196 -15.77 -9.44 5.53
CA THR A 196 -17.01 -10.03 6.08
C THR A 196 -17.11 -9.59 7.54
N ALA A 197 -17.43 -8.31 7.76
CA ALA A 197 -18.15 -7.92 8.95
C ALA A 197 -19.65 -8.06 8.63
N SER A 198 -20.17 -9.29 8.70
CA SER A 198 -21.54 -9.62 9.13
C SER A 198 -21.77 -11.13 8.93
N ALA A 199 -21.31 -11.93 9.88
CA ALA A 199 -22.01 -13.15 10.24
C ALA A 199 -22.77 -12.81 11.54
N SER A 200 -24.02 -12.38 11.39
CA SER A 200 -24.96 -12.31 12.49
C SER A 200 -25.21 -13.73 13.01
N PRO A 201 -24.97 -14.06 14.29
CA PRO A 201 -25.46 -15.30 14.85
C PRO A 201 -26.94 -15.10 15.19
N ALA A 202 -27.82 -15.34 14.23
CA ALA A 202 -29.22 -15.58 14.53
C ALA A 202 -29.39 -17.03 15.01
N THR A 203 -29.95 -17.16 16.21
CA THR A 203 -30.57 -18.36 16.80
C THR A 203 -29.67 -19.27 17.65
N ALA A 204 -29.45 -18.88 18.91
CA ALA A 204 -29.42 -19.83 20.02
C ALA A 204 -30.28 -19.25 21.15
N THR A 205 -31.45 -19.85 21.32
CA THR A 205 -32.49 -19.53 22.31
C THR A 205 -31.92 -19.54 23.73
N GLN A 206 -32.09 -18.41 24.41
CA GLN A 206 -31.83 -18.22 25.83
C GLN A 206 -32.89 -18.97 26.66
N SER A 207 -32.42 -19.88 27.50
CA SER A 207 -33.13 -20.31 28.70
C SER A 207 -32.10 -20.59 29.80
N ALA A 208 -31.78 -19.57 30.57
CA ALA A 208 -31.23 -19.67 31.91
C ALA A 208 -31.40 -18.32 32.61
N SER A 209 -32.48 -18.22 33.40
CA SER A 209 -32.60 -17.25 34.48
C SER A 209 -31.36 -17.32 35.37
N LEU A 210 -30.92 -16.16 35.89
CA LEU A 210 -30.62 -15.95 37.32
C LEU A 210 -30.26 -14.47 37.54
N GLU A 211 -31.18 -13.82 38.22
CA GLU A 211 -31.05 -12.53 38.90
C GLU A 211 -29.73 -12.44 39.69
N SER A 212 -28.97 -11.36 39.50
CA SER A 212 -27.96 -10.92 40.47
C SER A 212 -27.59 -9.46 40.26
N LYS A 213 -28.36 -8.59 40.95
CA LYS A 213 -27.98 -7.32 41.54
C LYS A 213 -26.61 -6.77 41.12
N PHE A 214 -26.59 -5.74 40.28
CA PHE A 214 -25.52 -4.76 40.29
C PHE A 214 -26.11 -3.35 40.20
N ASP A 215 -25.72 -2.56 41.18
CA ASP A 215 -26.15 -1.21 41.50
C ASP A 215 -26.20 -0.28 40.27
N SER A 216 -27.32 0.40 40.16
CA SER A 216 -27.42 1.63 39.38
C SER A 216 -26.65 2.71 40.12
N ASN A 217 -25.75 3.39 39.39
CA ASN A 217 -25.17 4.72 39.68
C ASN A 217 -23.64 4.72 39.92
N GLU A 218 -22.84 4.66 38.84
CA GLU A 218 -21.72 5.58 38.61
C GLU A 218 -21.18 5.42 37.17
N LEU A 219 -21.89 6.00 36.19
CA LEU A 219 -21.32 6.21 34.84
C LEU A 219 -20.86 7.67 34.76
N LYS A 220 -19.57 7.91 35.00
CA LYS A 220 -18.96 9.19 34.70
C LYS A 220 -18.80 9.31 33.18
N PRO A 221 -19.31 10.38 32.53
CA PRO A 221 -19.20 10.53 31.08
C PRO A 221 -17.73 10.62 30.65
N ILE A 222 -17.38 9.88 29.60
CA ILE A 222 -16.11 10.05 28.88
C ILE A 222 -16.23 11.36 28.09
N PRO A 223 -15.31 12.34 28.26
CA PRO A 223 -15.37 13.57 27.49
C PRO A 223 -15.08 13.30 26.00
N PRO A 224 -15.78 13.96 25.06
CA PRO A 224 -15.52 13.82 23.64
C PRO A 224 -14.11 14.35 23.30
N ALA A 225 -13.36 13.59 22.50
CA ALA A 225 -12.02 13.93 22.02
C ALA A 225 -11.98 15.08 20.99
N ASN A 226 -13.03 15.90 20.93
CA ASN A 226 -13.15 17.08 20.08
C ASN A 226 -13.55 18.26 20.96
N ALA A 227 -12.56 18.89 21.59
CA ALA A 227 -12.70 20.20 22.20
C ALA A 227 -11.76 21.16 21.47
N ASP A 228 -12.30 21.88 20.49
CA ASP A 228 -11.70 23.10 19.94
C ASP A 228 -11.40 24.08 21.10
N PRO A 229 -10.14 24.42 21.39
CA PRO A 229 -9.82 25.27 22.54
C PRO A 229 -10.08 26.77 22.30
N PHE A 230 -10.72 27.18 21.20
CA PHE A 230 -10.91 28.60 20.84
C PHE A 230 -12.36 29.02 20.63
N SER A 231 -13.30 28.43 21.36
CA SER A 231 -14.66 28.97 21.46
C SER A 231 -14.86 29.71 22.79
N LYS A 232 -14.26 30.89 22.91
CA LYS A 232 -14.79 32.07 23.61
C LYS A 232 -13.79 33.23 23.58
N ARG A 233 -14.26 34.30 22.91
CA ARG A 233 -13.96 35.75 23.05
C ARG A 233 -12.64 36.17 23.68
#